data_AF-A0A1H4C7X5-F1
#
_entry.id   AF-A0A1H4C7X5-F1
#
_cell.length_a   1.000
_cell.length_b   1.000
_cell.length_c   1.000
_cell.angle_alpha   90.00
_cell.angle_beta   90.00
_cell.angle_gamma   90.00
#
_symmetry.space_group_name_H-M   'P 1'
#
loop_
_entity.id
_entity.type
_entity.pdbx_description
1 polymer ?
#
loop_
_entity_poly.entity_id
_entity_poly.type
_entity_poly.pdbx_seq_one_letter_code
_entity_poly.pdbx_strand_id
1 'polypeptide(L)'
;MEHHDIDPYTLPRDKKALYINEPWLVDKTLLELPMHPEPEEEKDNLRVYIPLDINKEAILRRLDRLIVQYGEANEENELEFSIDVDRLVSQVEIYDQIWSIRHMPEEGKHSTEAVELVKEFVERLGDIPDGCAECFPFDTIDELSREYLD
;
A
#
# COMPACT_ATOMS: atom_id res chain seq x y z
N MET A 1 -2.82 4.30 11.80
CA MET A 1 -3.00 3.08 10.97
C MET A 1 -4.44 2.67 10.92
N GLU A 2 -4.86 2.14 9.78
CA GLU A 2 -6.24 1.79 9.48
C GLU A 2 -6.42 0.27 9.44
N HIS A 3 -7.51 -0.22 10.06
CA HIS A 3 -7.90 -1.62 9.91
C HIS A 3 -8.79 -1.73 8.67
N HIS A 4 -8.37 -2.54 7.69
CA HIS A 4 -9.05 -2.62 6.40
C HIS A 4 -10.08 -3.75 6.45
N ASP A 5 -11.28 -3.51 5.90
CA ASP A 5 -12.29 -4.57 5.76
C ASP A 5 -11.88 -5.50 4.61
N ILE A 6 -11.25 -6.62 4.97
CA ILE A 6 -10.69 -7.59 4.02
C ILE A 6 -11.45 -8.90 4.13
N ASP A 7 -11.90 -9.44 2.99
CA ASP A 7 -12.27 -10.86 2.89
C ASP A 7 -10.99 -11.70 2.70
N PRO A 8 -10.55 -12.48 3.70
CA PRO A 8 -9.32 -13.27 3.57
C PRO A 8 -9.47 -14.48 2.63
N TYR A 9 -10.66 -14.76 2.10
CA TYR A 9 -10.98 -15.92 1.27
C TYR A 9 -11.51 -15.54 -0.12
N THR A 10 -10.90 -14.53 -0.75
CA THR A 10 -11.42 -13.81 -1.93
C THR A 10 -11.69 -14.62 -3.20
N LEU A 11 -11.32 -15.88 -3.30
CA LEU A 11 -11.78 -16.82 -4.34
C LEU A 11 -11.79 -18.24 -3.75
N PRO A 12 -12.88 -19.02 -3.87
CA PRO A 12 -12.85 -20.43 -3.52
C PRO A 12 -11.72 -21.12 -4.30
N ARG A 13 -10.85 -21.87 -3.62
CA ARG A 13 -9.65 -22.50 -4.21
C ARG A 13 -9.96 -23.37 -5.44
N ASP A 14 -11.22 -23.82 -5.55
CA ASP A 14 -11.77 -24.65 -6.60
C ASP A 14 -12.39 -23.87 -7.78
N LYS A 15 -12.58 -22.55 -7.65
CA LYS A 15 -13.13 -21.70 -8.72
C LYS A 15 -12.01 -21.01 -9.48
N LYS A 16 -11.95 -21.27 -10.79
CA LYS A 16 -11.08 -20.53 -11.70
C LYS A 16 -11.66 -19.11 -11.85
N ALA A 17 -10.96 -18.11 -11.31
CA ALA A 17 -11.31 -16.72 -11.56
C ALA A 17 -11.25 -16.42 -13.06
N LEU A 18 -12.24 -15.67 -13.57
CA LEU A 18 -12.11 -15.01 -14.87
C LEU A 18 -11.14 -13.86 -14.70
N TYR A 19 -9.90 -14.06 -15.14
CA TYR A 19 -8.83 -13.08 -15.04
C TYR A 19 -8.75 -12.27 -16.33
N ILE A 20 -8.92 -10.96 -16.22
CA ILE A 20 -8.70 -10.01 -17.31
C ILE A 20 -7.30 -9.41 -17.09
N ASN A 21 -6.32 -9.82 -17.90
CA ASN A 21 -4.94 -9.35 -17.80
C ASN A 21 -4.61 -8.21 -18.75
N GLU A 22 -5.52 -7.26 -18.88
CA GLU A 22 -5.41 -6.19 -19.86
C GLU A 22 -5.36 -4.84 -19.12
N PRO A 23 -4.29 -4.55 -18.34
CA PRO A 23 -4.20 -3.33 -17.54
C PRO A 23 -4.20 -2.05 -18.38
N TRP A 24 -4.05 -2.14 -19.70
CA TRP A 24 -4.21 -1.02 -20.63
C TRP A 24 -5.67 -0.64 -20.90
N LEU A 25 -6.65 -1.48 -20.54
CA LEU A 25 -8.09 -1.18 -20.65
C LEU A 25 -8.61 -0.28 -19.53
N VAL A 26 -7.80 -0.04 -18.51
CA VAL A 26 -8.17 0.74 -17.33
C VAL A 26 -8.44 2.17 -17.77
N ASP A 27 -9.67 2.63 -17.57
CA ASP A 27 -10.03 4.01 -17.82
C ASP A 27 -9.28 4.91 -16.85
N LYS A 28 -8.30 5.65 -17.37
CA LYS A 28 -7.46 6.55 -16.58
C LYS A 28 -8.20 7.80 -16.13
N THR A 29 -9.33 8.14 -16.76
CA THR A 29 -10.14 9.30 -16.33
C THR A 29 -10.74 9.09 -14.94
N LEU A 30 -10.86 7.85 -14.47
CA LEU A 30 -11.25 7.52 -13.10
C LEU A 30 -10.28 8.08 -12.04
N LEU A 31 -9.03 8.38 -12.41
CA LEU A 31 -8.06 9.02 -11.51
C LEU A 31 -8.37 10.50 -11.26
N GLU A 32 -9.18 11.12 -12.12
CA GLU A 32 -9.58 12.53 -12.04
C GLU A 32 -10.93 12.71 -11.33
N LEU A 33 -11.62 11.61 -11.03
CA LEU A 33 -12.90 11.57 -10.34
C LEU A 33 -12.72 11.23 -8.86
N PRO A 34 -13.67 11.64 -7.99
CA PRO A 34 -13.69 11.16 -6.61
C PRO A 34 -13.73 9.63 -6.57
N MET A 35 -12.92 9.02 -5.71
CA MET A 35 -12.96 7.58 -5.50
C MET A 35 -14.34 7.17 -4.96
N HIS A 36 -15.05 6.34 -5.73
CA HIS A 36 -16.29 5.71 -5.31
C HIS A 36 -15.99 4.26 -4.87
N PRO A 37 -16.07 3.93 -3.56
CA PRO A 37 -15.78 2.59 -3.07
C PRO A 37 -16.83 1.58 -3.54
N GLU A 38 -18.08 2.04 -3.63
CA GLU A 38 -19.23 1.27 -4.07
C GLU A 38 -19.37 1.25 -5.60
N PRO A 39 -19.87 0.15 -6.18
CA PRO A 39 -20.19 0.10 -7.60
C PRO A 39 -21.30 1.09 -7.96
N GLU A 40 -21.26 1.63 -9.18
CA GLU A 40 -22.37 2.41 -9.76
C GLU A 40 -23.67 1.60 -9.77
N GLU A 41 -24.81 2.29 -9.63
CA GLU A 41 -26.15 1.69 -9.48
C GLU A 41 -26.73 1.10 -10.79
N GLU A 42 -25.99 1.18 -11.90
CA GLU A 42 -26.44 0.71 -13.20
C GLU A 42 -26.63 -0.81 -13.24
N LYS A 43 -27.72 -1.26 -13.87
CA LYS A 43 -28.14 -2.67 -13.84
C LYS A 43 -27.22 -3.61 -14.60
N ASP A 44 -26.46 -3.09 -15.55
CA ASP A 44 -25.48 -3.81 -16.37
C ASP A 44 -24.04 -3.45 -15.99
N ASN A 45 -23.83 -2.86 -14.81
CA ASN A 45 -22.50 -2.52 -14.32
C ASN A 45 -21.62 -3.78 -14.18
N LEU A 46 -20.50 -3.79 -14.89
CA LEU A 46 -19.46 -4.81 -14.83
C LEU A 46 -18.22 -4.23 -14.15
N ARG A 47 -18.05 -4.53 -12.85
CA ARG A 47 -16.85 -4.13 -12.12
C ARG A 47 -15.70 -5.08 -12.43
N VAL A 48 -14.65 -4.56 -13.07
CA VAL A 48 -13.41 -5.30 -13.34
C VAL A 48 -12.37 -4.94 -12.29
N TYR A 49 -11.93 -5.92 -11.51
CA TYR A 49 -10.82 -5.74 -10.58
C TYR A 49 -9.51 -6.04 -11.30
N ILE A 50 -8.60 -5.07 -11.32
CA ILE A 50 -7.25 -5.26 -11.85
C ILE A 50 -6.45 -6.05 -10.80
N PRO A 51 -5.70 -7.07 -11.20
CA PRO A 51 -4.77 -7.74 -10.30
C PRO A 51 -3.73 -6.78 -9.75
N LEU A 52 -3.67 -6.71 -8.42
CA LEU A 52 -2.63 -6.05 -7.66
C LEU A 52 -1.86 -7.09 -6.86
N ASP A 53 -0.59 -7.30 -7.20
CA ASP A 53 0.28 -8.10 -6.36
C ASP A 53 0.70 -7.29 -5.13
N ILE A 54 0.27 -7.76 -3.96
CA ILE A 54 0.69 -7.29 -2.64
C ILE A 54 1.62 -8.35 -2.04
N ASN A 55 2.92 -8.13 -2.22
CA ASN A 55 3.99 -8.90 -1.58
C ASN A 55 5.14 -7.95 -1.26
N LYS A 56 6.06 -8.41 -0.40
CA LYS A 56 7.21 -7.63 0.06
C LYS A 56 7.96 -6.97 -1.10
N GLU A 57 8.39 -7.73 -2.09
CA GLU A 57 9.18 -7.24 -3.22
C GLU A 57 8.40 -6.24 -4.09
N ALA A 58 7.09 -6.45 -4.29
CA ALA A 58 6.25 -5.56 -5.08
C ALA A 58 6.03 -4.21 -4.40
N ILE A 59 5.81 -4.19 -3.08
CA ILE A 59 5.65 -2.96 -2.29
C ILE A 59 6.98 -2.18 -2.30
N LEU A 60 8.07 -2.85 -1.97
CA LEU A 60 9.41 -2.28 -1.93
C LEU A 60 9.85 -1.71 -3.29
N ARG A 61 9.61 -2.43 -4.38
CA ARG A 61 9.86 -1.91 -5.75
C ARG A 61 9.03 -0.67 -6.08
N ARG A 62 7.78 -0.57 -5.59
CA ARG A 62 6.95 0.63 -5.78
C ARG A 62 7.50 1.80 -4.98
N LEU A 63 7.97 1.56 -3.75
CA LEU A 63 8.63 2.58 -2.95
C LEU A 63 9.89 3.11 -3.64
N ASP A 64 10.77 2.22 -4.13
CA ASP A 64 11.99 2.62 -4.87
C ASP A 64 11.66 3.51 -6.07
N ARG A 65 10.56 3.20 -6.78
CA ARG A 65 10.10 4.02 -7.90
C ARG A 65 9.66 5.41 -7.45
N LEU A 66 8.95 5.54 -6.33
CA LEU A 66 8.56 6.85 -5.79
C LEU A 66 9.79 7.64 -5.37
N ILE A 67 10.74 7.02 -4.67
CA ILE A 67 12.01 7.67 -4.26
C ILE A 67 12.77 8.19 -5.49
N VAL A 68 12.88 7.40 -6.55
CA VAL A 68 13.52 7.86 -7.80
C VAL A 68 12.74 8.97 -8.49
N GLN A 69 11.41 8.93 -8.43
CA GLN A 69 10.54 9.92 -9.07
C GLN A 69 10.61 11.29 -8.39
N TYR A 70 10.56 11.32 -7.06
CA TYR A 70 10.57 12.55 -6.26
C TYR A 70 12.00 13.04 -5.97
N GLY A 71 12.96 12.13 -5.82
CA GLY A 71 14.34 12.46 -5.51
C GLY A 71 14.52 12.84 -4.04
N GLU A 72 14.92 14.08 -3.79
CA GLU A 72 14.99 14.65 -2.44
C GLU A 72 13.60 15.09 -1.96
N ALA A 73 13.31 14.89 -0.67
CA ALA A 73 12.11 15.44 -0.06
C ALA A 73 12.37 16.90 0.36
N ASN A 74 11.51 17.81 -0.08
CA ASN A 74 11.60 19.25 0.24
C ASN A 74 10.20 19.87 0.37
N GLU A 75 10.14 21.13 0.80
CA GLU A 75 8.89 21.88 1.02
C GLU A 75 7.97 21.88 -0.22
N GLU A 76 8.51 21.84 -1.44
CA GLU A 76 7.70 21.89 -2.67
C GLU A 76 7.01 20.56 -2.99
N ASN A 77 7.60 19.42 -2.60
CA ASN A 77 7.12 18.10 -3.01
C ASN A 77 6.67 17.19 -1.87
N GLU A 78 6.95 17.52 -0.62
CA GLU A 78 6.75 16.63 0.52
C GLU A 78 5.30 16.13 0.65
N LEU A 79 4.32 16.99 0.37
CA LEU A 79 2.90 16.65 0.47
C LEU A 79 2.48 15.60 -0.57
N GLU A 80 2.89 15.78 -1.83
CA GLU A 80 2.55 14.81 -2.88
C GLU A 80 3.28 13.49 -2.65
N PHE A 81 4.54 13.57 -2.21
CA PHE A 81 5.34 12.40 -1.91
C PHE A 81 4.74 11.60 -0.74
N SER A 82 4.32 12.28 0.33
CA SER A 82 3.70 11.62 1.49
C SER A 82 2.40 10.92 1.10
N ILE A 83 1.53 11.57 0.31
CA ILE A 83 0.27 10.97 -0.17
C ILE A 83 0.52 9.67 -0.96
N ASP A 84 1.54 9.66 -1.82
CA ASP A 84 1.88 8.47 -2.59
C ASP A 84 2.54 7.37 -1.74
N VAL A 85 3.33 7.74 -0.73
CA VAL A 85 3.89 6.78 0.24
C VAL A 85 2.80 6.20 1.15
N ASP A 86 1.83 7.00 1.58
CA ASP A 86 0.69 6.57 2.42
C ASP A 86 -0.13 5.47 1.72
N ARG A 87 -0.29 5.56 0.40
CA ARG A 87 -0.92 4.48 -0.40
C ARG A 87 -0.13 3.17 -0.35
N LEU A 88 1.19 3.23 -0.20
CA LEU A 88 2.01 2.04 0.00
C LEU A 88 1.95 1.56 1.46
N VAL A 89 1.83 2.46 2.43
CA VAL A 89 1.58 2.10 3.83
C VAL A 89 0.28 1.30 3.95
N SER A 90 -0.80 1.69 3.28
CA SER A 90 -2.02 0.87 3.25
C SER A 90 -1.80 -0.54 2.67
N GLN A 91 -0.88 -0.71 1.71
CA GLN A 91 -0.51 -2.04 1.23
C GLN A 91 0.27 -2.85 2.28
N VAL A 92 1.11 -2.19 3.08
CA VAL A 92 1.80 -2.82 4.23
C VAL A 92 0.77 -3.27 5.28
N GLU A 93 -0.20 -2.43 5.61
CA GLU A 93 -1.27 -2.74 6.58
C GLU A 93 -2.11 -3.94 6.11
N ILE A 94 -2.52 -3.96 4.84
CA ILE A 94 -3.26 -5.10 4.26
C ILE A 94 -2.40 -6.37 4.27
N TYR A 95 -1.12 -6.24 3.91
CA TYR A 95 -0.18 -7.35 3.92
C TYR A 95 -0.08 -7.93 5.34
N ASP A 96 0.10 -7.09 6.35
CA ASP A 96 0.16 -7.52 7.74
C ASP A 96 -1.13 -8.18 8.23
N GLN A 97 -2.29 -7.59 7.95
CA GLN A 97 -3.59 -8.15 8.35
C GLN A 97 -3.79 -9.57 7.79
N ILE A 98 -3.44 -9.79 6.52
CA ILE A 98 -3.50 -11.12 5.90
C ILE A 98 -2.52 -12.11 6.53
N TRP A 99 -1.27 -11.70 6.77
CA TRP A 99 -0.27 -12.58 7.38
C TRP A 99 -0.59 -12.89 8.85
N SER A 100 -1.13 -11.92 9.57
CA SER A 100 -1.63 -12.07 10.94
C SER A 100 -2.78 -13.07 11.01
N ILE A 101 -3.75 -13.03 10.08
CA ILE A 101 -4.82 -14.04 10.00
C ILE A 101 -4.25 -15.45 9.74
N ARG A 102 -3.21 -15.56 8.90
CA ARG A 102 -2.62 -16.86 8.54
C ARG A 102 -1.77 -17.49 9.65
N HIS A 103 -1.05 -16.67 10.41
CA HIS A 103 -0.09 -17.16 11.42
C HIS A 103 -0.62 -17.07 12.85
N MET A 104 -1.71 -16.32 13.06
CA MET A 104 -2.35 -16.09 14.35
C MET A 104 -1.34 -15.72 15.45
N PRO A 105 -0.62 -14.59 15.31
CA PRO A 105 0.29 -14.10 16.34
C PRO A 105 -0.47 -13.76 17.63
N GLU A 106 0.27 -13.45 18.70
CA GLU A 106 -0.34 -12.97 19.95
C GLU A 106 -1.15 -11.68 19.67
N GLU A 107 -2.24 -11.51 20.41
CA GLU A 107 -3.16 -10.38 20.23
C GLU A 107 -2.41 -9.04 20.31
N GLY A 108 -2.60 -8.19 19.29
CA GLY A 108 -1.91 -6.91 19.16
C GLY A 108 -0.49 -6.98 18.61
N LYS A 109 0.01 -8.15 18.18
CA LYS A 109 1.32 -8.25 17.51
C LYS A 109 1.17 -8.35 15.99
N HIS A 110 2.05 -7.65 15.29
CA HIS A 110 2.21 -7.75 13.84
C HIS A 110 2.87 -9.07 13.42
N SER A 111 2.62 -9.47 12.18
CA SER A 111 3.27 -10.62 11.56
C SER A 111 4.77 -10.40 11.39
N THR A 112 5.57 -11.47 11.46
CA THR A 112 7.03 -11.37 11.27
C THR A 112 7.36 -10.86 9.87
N GLU A 113 6.56 -11.24 8.87
CA GLU A 113 6.67 -10.81 7.49
C GLU A 113 6.43 -9.30 7.35
N ALA A 114 5.45 -8.73 8.06
CA ALA A 114 5.22 -7.30 8.06
C ALA A 114 6.35 -6.54 8.76
N VAL A 115 6.81 -7.03 9.91
CA VAL A 115 7.94 -6.43 10.63
C VAL A 115 9.20 -6.38 9.76
N GLU A 116 9.51 -7.45 9.03
CA GLU A 116 10.64 -7.47 8.09
C GLU A 116 10.46 -6.49 6.93
N LEU A 117 9.25 -6.40 6.38
CA LEU A 117 8.92 -5.45 5.32
C LEU A 117 9.07 -4.00 5.83
N VAL A 118 8.55 -3.67 7.00
CA VAL A 118 8.58 -2.32 7.57
C VAL A 118 10.01 -1.87 7.88
N LYS A 119 10.87 -2.77 8.37
CA LYS A 119 12.30 -2.46 8.57
C LYS A 119 12.96 -1.95 7.29
N GLU A 120 12.79 -2.68 6.18
CA GLU A 120 13.34 -2.28 4.88
C GLU A 120 12.64 -1.05 4.30
N PHE A 121 11.35 -0.88 4.56
CA PHE A 121 10.58 0.29 4.12
C PHE A 121 11.10 1.56 4.79
N VAL A 122 11.29 1.53 6.11
CA VAL A 122 11.84 2.63 6.90
C VAL A 122 13.30 2.92 6.54
N GLU A 123 14.13 1.89 6.34
CA GLU A 123 15.52 2.07 5.90
C GLU A 123 15.60 2.87 4.58
N ARG A 124 14.77 2.52 3.60
CA ARG A 124 14.73 3.22 2.30
C ARG A 124 14.22 4.65 2.40
N LEU A 125 13.24 4.90 3.27
CA LEU A 125 12.79 6.27 3.55
C LEU A 125 13.88 7.09 4.24
N GLY A 126 14.63 6.48 5.16
CA GLY A 126 15.73 7.12 5.87
C GLY A 126 16.94 7.46 4.99
N ASP A 127 17.09 6.77 3.85
CA ASP A 127 18.13 7.05 2.85
C ASP A 127 17.79 8.23 1.93
N ILE A 128 16.56 8.78 2.00
CA ILE A 128 16.17 9.95 1.21
C ILE A 128 16.99 11.17 1.67
N PRO A 129 17.61 11.93 0.75
CA PRO A 129 18.33 13.15 1.12
C PRO A 129 17.42 14.17 1.81
N ASP A 130 17.93 14.78 2.88
CA ASP A 130 17.29 15.89 3.56
C ASP A 130 17.36 17.15 2.69
N GLY A 131 16.24 17.47 2.02
CA GLY A 131 16.03 18.67 1.23
C GLY A 131 15.32 19.78 2.03
N CYS A 132 15.41 19.77 3.36
CA CYS A 132 14.68 20.67 4.26
C CYS A 132 13.15 20.50 4.21
N ALA A 133 12.69 19.27 4.01
CA ALA A 133 11.28 18.94 4.25
C ALA A 133 10.89 19.16 5.71
N GLU A 134 9.65 19.54 5.97
CA GLU A 134 9.15 19.84 7.31
C GLU A 134 8.67 18.57 8.03
N CYS A 135 7.97 17.69 7.31
CA CYS A 135 7.30 16.53 7.92
C CYS A 135 7.72 15.19 7.31
N PHE A 136 7.72 15.07 5.97
CA PHE A 136 8.05 13.83 5.28
C PHE A 136 9.55 13.77 4.93
N PRO A 137 10.25 12.64 5.10
CA PRO A 137 9.76 11.30 5.46
C PRO A 137 9.70 11.01 6.98
N PHE A 138 10.08 11.97 7.84
CA PHE A 138 10.32 11.76 9.26
C PHE A 138 9.08 11.25 10.03
N ASP A 139 7.93 11.91 9.87
CA ASP A 139 6.70 11.53 10.57
C ASP A 139 6.26 10.11 10.19
N THR A 140 6.33 9.76 8.90
CA THR A 140 6.00 8.42 8.41
C THR A 140 6.95 7.36 8.98
N ILE A 141 8.25 7.66 9.05
CA ILE A 141 9.26 6.77 9.66
C ILE A 141 8.95 6.54 11.14
N ASP A 142 8.67 7.61 11.88
CA ASP A 142 8.40 7.55 13.31
C ASP A 142 7.13 6.76 13.62
N GLU A 143 6.07 6.94 12.83
CA GLU A 143 4.83 6.19 12.97
C GLU A 143 5.01 4.70 12.67
N LEU A 144 5.67 4.36 11.57
CA LEU A 144 5.93 2.97 11.19
C LEU A 144 6.84 2.27 12.21
N SER A 145 7.86 2.96 12.71
CA SER A 145 8.79 2.41 13.69
C SER A 145 8.08 2.14 15.02
N ARG A 146 7.28 3.10 15.49
CA ARG A 146 6.54 2.98 16.75
C ARG A 146 5.52 1.84 16.75
N GLU A 147 4.86 1.60 15.62
CA GLU A 147 3.84 0.57 15.53
C GLU A 147 4.44 -0.83 15.35
N TYR A 148 5.40 -0.99 14.44
CA TYR A 148 5.87 -2.32 14.04
C TYR A 148 7.19 -2.76 14.70
N LEU A 149 8.03 -1.82 15.16
CA LEU A 149 9.43 -2.11 15.51
C LEU A 149 9.75 -1.93 17.00
N ASP A 150 8.92 -1.20 17.76
CA ASP A 150 9.03 -0.99 19.22
C ASP A 150 8.31 -2.09 20.04
#